data_AF-A0A3C0PDI7-F1
#
_entry.id   AF-A0A3C0PDI7-F1
#
_cell.length_a   1.000
_cell.length_b   1.000
_cell.length_c   1.000
_cell.angle_alpha   90.00
_cell.angle_beta   90.00
_cell.angle_gamma   90.00
#
_symmetry.space_group_name_H-M   'P 1'
#
loop_
_entity.id
_entity.type
_entity.pdbx_description
1 polymer ?
#
loop_
_entity_poly.entity_id
_entity_poly.type
_entity_poly.pdbx_seq_one_letter_code
_entity_poly.pdbx_strand_id
1 'polypeptide(L)'
;MIAGTGSHTIGVNDKGAYCRAGGWGHITGDEGAGYMIGLSGIREALRCYDGRAEKTALLERMLDFYKIQSADEMLRVVYKENLSKDRISAFAEAMADEAMKGDKVAARIFEEAGKELGTAACAVARRLEICDKTFPVALIGSVFISKKLILPSLESMLKQCTPGANVVFPSIPPVAGALLLAVRSAGLWQSIDLSKFEQKVNLLLHK
;
A
#
# COMPACT_ATOMS: atom_id res chain seq x y z
N MET A 1 -4.58 7.35 2.79
CA MET A 1 -3.42 6.69 2.18
C MET A 1 -3.89 5.51 1.36
N ILE A 2 -3.36 5.37 0.15
CA ILE A 2 -3.68 4.34 -0.81
C ILE A 2 -2.40 3.55 -1.07
N ALA A 3 -2.43 2.23 -0.98
CA ALA A 3 -1.34 1.34 -1.35
C ALA A 3 -1.89 0.04 -1.96
N GLY A 4 -1.84 -0.06 -3.29
CA GLY A 4 -2.17 -1.23 -4.09
C GLY A 4 -1.02 -1.48 -5.06
N THR A 5 -1.30 -1.61 -6.36
CA THR A 5 -0.23 -1.68 -7.39
C THR A 5 0.67 -0.43 -7.38
N GLY A 6 0.11 0.73 -7.06
CA GLY A 6 0.84 1.98 -6.78
C GLY A 6 0.53 2.50 -5.38
N SER A 7 1.16 3.59 -4.97
CA SER A 7 0.92 4.21 -3.66
C SER A 7 0.69 5.71 -3.76
N HIS A 8 -0.19 6.23 -2.91
CA HIS A 8 -0.50 7.65 -2.84
C HIS A 8 -1.00 8.07 -1.47
N THR A 9 -0.45 9.16 -0.93
CA THR A 9 -0.91 9.74 0.33
C THR A 9 -1.47 11.13 0.10
N ILE A 10 -2.70 11.36 0.56
CA ILE A 10 -3.44 12.61 0.43
C ILE A 10 -3.94 13.00 1.82
N GLY A 11 -3.95 14.30 2.10
CA GLY A 11 -4.57 14.86 3.30
C GLY A 11 -5.25 16.20 3.02
N VAL A 12 -6.22 16.53 3.87
CA VAL A 12 -6.91 17.82 3.93
C VAL A 12 -6.99 18.24 5.39
N ASN A 13 -6.66 19.51 5.70
CA ASN A 13 -6.80 20.04 7.07
C ASN A 13 -8.15 20.75 7.30
N ASP A 14 -8.37 21.22 8.53
CA ASP A 14 -9.58 21.94 8.96
C ASP A 14 -9.81 23.26 8.22
N LYS A 15 -8.76 23.88 7.68
CA LYS A 15 -8.83 25.07 6.82
C LYS A 15 -9.15 24.73 5.35
N GLY A 16 -9.32 23.44 5.02
CA GLY A 16 -9.54 22.98 3.65
C GLY A 16 -8.28 22.94 2.78
N ALA A 17 -7.09 23.14 3.35
CA ALA A 17 -5.84 23.03 2.60
C ALA A 17 -5.60 21.57 2.23
N TYR A 18 -5.26 21.32 0.96
CA TYR A 18 -5.03 19.99 0.40
C TYR A 18 -3.54 19.78 0.14
N CYS A 19 -3.05 18.58 0.44
CA CYS A 19 -1.69 18.18 0.14
C CYS A 19 -1.61 16.70 -0.25
N ARG A 20 -0.61 16.35 -1.07
CA ARG A 20 -0.30 14.98 -1.46
C ARG A 20 1.19 14.67 -1.40
N ALA A 21 1.52 13.41 -1.19
CA ALA A 21 2.85 12.81 -1.29
C ALA A 21 2.77 11.48 -2.05
N GLY A 22 3.79 11.17 -2.86
CA GLY A 22 3.78 10.01 -3.76
C GLY A 22 2.74 10.13 -4.87
N GLY A 23 2.37 8.99 -5.47
CA GLY A 23 1.46 8.95 -6.62
C GLY A 23 2.10 9.44 -7.91
N TRP A 24 3.42 9.27 -8.04
CA TRP A 24 4.20 9.63 -9.24
C TRP A 24 4.35 8.45 -10.21
N GLY A 25 3.80 7.29 -9.86
CA GLY A 25 3.89 6.07 -10.66
C GLY A 25 5.21 5.34 -10.46
N HIS A 26 5.19 4.07 -10.84
CA HIS A 26 6.22 3.07 -10.52
C HIS A 26 7.65 3.33 -11.00
N ILE A 27 7.87 4.23 -11.96
CA ILE A 27 9.22 4.58 -12.43
C ILE A 27 9.85 5.64 -11.52
N THR A 28 9.03 6.52 -10.95
CA THR A 28 9.48 7.74 -10.25
C THR A 28 8.91 7.87 -8.83
N GLY A 29 8.35 6.78 -8.30
CA GLY A 29 7.70 6.75 -6.99
C GLY A 29 6.99 5.42 -6.77
N ASP A 30 5.77 5.47 -6.19
CA ASP A 30 5.03 4.30 -5.71
C ASP A 30 5.77 3.55 -4.58
N GLU A 31 6.56 4.26 -3.77
CA GLU A 31 7.24 3.69 -2.61
C GLU A 31 6.23 3.06 -1.64
N GLY A 32 6.55 1.86 -1.15
CA GLY A 32 5.67 1.05 -0.32
C GLY A 32 4.44 0.46 -1.06
N ALA A 33 4.32 0.61 -2.38
CA ALA A 33 3.31 -0.07 -3.17
C ALA A 33 3.64 -1.55 -3.41
N GLY A 34 2.62 -2.33 -3.78
CA GLY A 34 2.74 -3.73 -4.15
C GLY A 34 3.71 -3.96 -5.31
N TYR A 35 3.74 -3.07 -6.31
CA TYR A 35 4.72 -3.16 -7.39
C TYR A 35 6.17 -3.08 -6.86
N MET A 36 6.45 -2.11 -5.97
CA MET A 36 7.79 -1.94 -5.42
C MET A 36 8.18 -3.11 -4.52
N ILE A 37 7.25 -3.61 -3.70
CA ILE A 37 7.45 -4.82 -2.88
C ILE A 37 7.78 -6.02 -3.77
N GLY A 38 6.95 -6.29 -4.78
CA GLY A 38 7.13 -7.42 -5.69
C GLY A 38 8.43 -7.31 -6.50
N LEU A 39 8.76 -6.12 -7.01
CA LEU A 39 10.01 -5.89 -7.72
C LEU A 39 11.23 -6.09 -6.82
N SER A 40 11.20 -5.61 -5.58
CA SER A 40 12.26 -5.85 -4.60
C SER A 40 12.41 -7.34 -4.29
N GLY A 41 11.30 -8.08 -4.17
CA GLY A 41 11.34 -9.54 -3.98
C GLY A 41 11.99 -10.28 -5.14
N ILE A 42 11.63 -9.95 -6.38
CA ILE A 42 12.26 -10.52 -7.58
C ILE A 42 13.77 -10.22 -7.58
N ARG A 43 14.16 -8.98 -7.26
CA ARG A 43 15.58 -8.59 -7.21
C ARG A 43 16.34 -9.38 -6.14
N GLU A 44 15.80 -9.52 -4.93
CA GLU A 44 16.45 -10.28 -3.87
C GLU A 44 16.52 -11.78 -4.18
N ALA A 45 15.47 -12.36 -4.79
CA ALA A 45 15.48 -13.74 -5.29
C ALA A 45 16.61 -13.98 -6.30
N LEU A 46 16.77 -13.10 -7.28
CA LEU A 46 17.86 -13.20 -8.27
C LEU A 46 19.24 -12.96 -7.64
N ARG A 47 19.36 -12.03 -6.68
CA ARG A 47 20.61 -11.84 -5.93
C ARG A 47 20.98 -13.09 -5.11
N CYS A 48 20.00 -13.77 -4.53
CA CYS A 48 20.19 -15.04 -3.83
C CYS A 48 20.69 -16.12 -4.81
N TYR A 49 20.08 -16.22 -5.99
CA TYR A 49 20.52 -17.14 -7.05
C TYR A 49 21.98 -16.88 -7.48
N ASP A 50 22.36 -15.61 -7.66
CA ASP A 50 23.74 -15.23 -8.01
C ASP A 50 24.77 -15.45 -6.88
N GLY A 51 24.33 -15.80 -5.66
CA GLY A 51 25.18 -15.86 -4.47
C GLY A 51 25.61 -14.48 -3.93
N ARG A 52 24.91 -13.40 -4.30
CA ARG A 52 25.18 -12.00 -3.92
C ARG A 52 24.30 -11.50 -2.75
N ALA A 53 23.45 -12.35 -2.21
CA ALA A 53 22.60 -12.08 -1.07
C ALA A 53 22.47 -13.33 -0.18
N GLU A 54 21.90 -13.15 1.00
CA GLU A 54 21.58 -14.25 1.91
C GLU A 54 20.54 -15.21 1.28
N LYS A 55 20.55 -16.47 1.74
CA LYS A 55 19.56 -17.44 1.29
C LYS A 55 18.16 -17.02 1.73
N THR A 56 17.20 -17.12 0.82
CA THR A 56 15.81 -16.74 1.06
C THR A 56 14.85 -17.69 0.34
N ALA A 57 13.68 -17.92 0.94
CA ALA A 57 12.58 -18.66 0.32
C ALA A 57 11.98 -17.92 -0.90
N LEU A 58 12.31 -16.63 -1.08
CA LEU A 58 11.83 -15.84 -2.21
C LEU A 58 12.28 -16.38 -3.57
N LEU A 59 13.42 -17.10 -3.65
CA LEU A 59 13.85 -17.73 -4.90
C LEU A 59 12.86 -18.79 -5.36
N GLU A 60 12.62 -19.81 -4.53
CA GLU A 60 11.66 -20.88 -4.86
C GLU A 60 10.24 -20.30 -5.05
N ARG A 61 9.83 -19.36 -4.20
CA ARG A 61 8.54 -18.69 -4.31
C ARG A 61 8.37 -17.96 -5.64
N MET A 62 9.44 -17.33 -6.16
CA MET A 62 9.44 -16.67 -7.46
C MET A 62 9.31 -17.68 -8.60
N LEU A 63 10.07 -18.78 -8.56
CA LEU A 63 10.00 -19.84 -9.57
C LEU A 63 8.59 -20.41 -9.67
N ASP A 64 7.99 -20.73 -8.52
CA ASP A 64 6.61 -21.25 -8.43
C ASP A 64 5.59 -20.23 -8.95
N PHE A 65 5.68 -18.97 -8.50
CA PHE A 65 4.70 -17.93 -8.85
C PHE A 65 4.70 -17.61 -10.34
N TYR A 66 5.88 -17.49 -10.96
CA TYR A 66 6.01 -17.20 -12.38
C TYR A 66 5.99 -18.45 -13.27
N LYS A 67 5.94 -19.66 -12.67
CA LYS A 67 5.92 -20.96 -13.34
C LYS A 67 7.12 -21.17 -14.26
N ILE A 68 8.30 -20.89 -13.73
CA ILE A 68 9.59 -21.05 -14.42
C ILE A 68 10.46 -22.07 -13.68
N GLN A 69 11.36 -22.76 -14.40
CA GLN A 69 12.16 -23.84 -13.83
C GLN A 69 13.52 -23.36 -13.30
N SER A 70 13.96 -22.17 -13.72
CA SER A 70 15.23 -21.58 -13.29
C SER A 70 15.15 -20.05 -13.26
N ALA A 71 16.03 -19.42 -12.48
CA ALA A 71 16.14 -17.97 -12.40
C ALA A 71 16.51 -17.34 -13.75
N ASP A 72 17.26 -18.05 -14.61
CA ASP A 72 17.67 -17.59 -15.95
C ASP A 72 16.45 -17.31 -16.86
N GLU A 73 15.34 -18.03 -16.66
CA GLU A 73 14.11 -17.81 -17.40
C GLU A 73 13.42 -16.48 -17.04
N MET A 74 13.79 -15.83 -15.94
CA MET A 74 13.17 -14.57 -15.54
C MET A 74 13.37 -13.47 -16.59
N LEU A 75 14.51 -13.47 -17.30
CA LEU A 75 14.73 -12.54 -18.42
C LEU A 75 13.71 -12.74 -19.56
N ARG A 76 13.36 -14.00 -19.86
CA ARG A 76 12.33 -14.34 -20.85
C ARG A 76 10.97 -13.82 -20.39
N VAL A 77 10.62 -14.03 -19.12
CA VAL A 77 9.35 -13.55 -18.56
C VAL A 77 9.26 -12.02 -18.61
N VAL A 78 10.31 -11.30 -18.20
CA VAL A 78 10.32 -9.83 -18.20
C VAL A 78 10.22 -9.26 -19.62
N TYR A 79 11.11 -9.67 -20.52
CA TYR A 79 11.29 -8.99 -21.80
C TYR A 79 10.52 -9.61 -22.96
N LYS A 80 10.34 -10.93 -23.00
CA LYS A 80 9.65 -11.62 -24.11
C LYS A 80 8.16 -11.79 -23.85
N GLU A 81 7.78 -12.11 -22.61
CA GLU A 81 6.38 -12.24 -22.22
C GLU A 81 5.75 -10.91 -21.76
N ASN A 82 6.53 -9.83 -21.77
CA ASN A 82 6.12 -8.48 -21.38
C ASN A 82 5.44 -8.46 -20.00
N LEU A 83 6.20 -8.84 -18.97
CA LEU A 83 5.72 -8.96 -17.61
C LEU A 83 5.04 -7.66 -17.14
N SER A 84 3.73 -7.72 -16.89
CA SER A 84 2.95 -6.54 -16.55
C SER A 84 3.25 -6.03 -15.13
N LYS A 85 3.03 -4.73 -14.92
CA LYS A 85 3.09 -4.07 -13.61
C LYS A 85 2.24 -4.82 -12.57
N ASP A 86 1.03 -5.20 -12.94
CA ASP A 86 0.11 -5.88 -12.04
C ASP A 86 0.60 -7.28 -11.65
N ARG A 87 1.23 -8.00 -12.58
CA ARG A 87 1.79 -9.33 -12.28
C ARG A 87 3.00 -9.23 -11.36
N ILE A 88 3.84 -8.21 -11.52
CA ILE A 88 4.92 -7.89 -10.57
C ILE A 88 4.33 -7.56 -9.20
N SER A 89 3.31 -6.70 -9.16
CA SER A 89 2.66 -6.32 -7.91
C SER A 89 2.00 -7.50 -7.20
N ALA A 90 1.41 -8.44 -7.95
CA ALA A 90 0.76 -9.62 -7.39
C ALA A 90 1.76 -10.56 -6.69
N PHE A 91 3.03 -10.53 -7.07
CA PHE A 91 4.06 -11.29 -6.36
C PHE A 91 4.22 -10.85 -4.89
N ALA A 92 3.90 -9.58 -4.56
CA ALA A 92 3.93 -9.11 -3.17
C ALA A 92 3.02 -9.96 -2.26
N GLU A 93 1.85 -10.39 -2.73
CA GLU A 93 0.96 -11.25 -1.94
C GLU A 93 1.61 -12.61 -1.66
N ALA A 94 2.23 -13.21 -2.68
CA ALA A 94 2.97 -14.46 -2.54
C ALA A 94 4.16 -14.35 -1.57
N MET A 95 4.83 -13.20 -1.52
CA MET A 95 5.93 -12.92 -0.59
C MET A 95 5.45 -12.74 0.85
N ALA A 96 4.24 -12.24 1.06
CA ALA A 96 3.68 -12.04 2.40
C ALA A 96 3.59 -13.36 3.16
N ASP A 97 3.24 -14.45 2.48
CA ASP A 97 3.22 -15.79 3.07
C ASP A 97 4.60 -16.22 3.57
N GLU A 98 5.66 -15.96 2.80
CA GLU A 98 7.02 -16.34 3.18
C GLU A 98 7.54 -15.48 4.34
N ALA A 99 7.23 -14.18 4.35
CA ALA A 99 7.51 -13.32 5.50
C ALA A 99 6.81 -13.83 6.78
N MET A 100 5.55 -14.25 6.67
CA MET A 100 4.79 -14.81 7.79
C MET A 100 5.33 -16.18 8.27
N LYS A 101 5.98 -16.95 7.39
CA LYS A 101 6.71 -18.18 7.75
C LYS A 101 8.09 -17.93 8.35
N GLY A 102 8.54 -16.67 8.41
CA GLY A 102 9.80 -16.26 9.04
C GLY A 102 10.94 -15.97 8.07
N ASP A 103 10.68 -15.83 6.76
CA ASP A 103 11.69 -15.34 5.83
C ASP A 103 12.05 -13.89 6.15
N LYS A 104 13.32 -13.67 6.54
CA LYS A 104 13.82 -12.37 7.00
C LYS A 104 13.94 -11.34 5.87
N VAL A 105 14.26 -11.79 4.65
CA VAL A 105 14.40 -10.90 3.49
C VAL A 105 13.03 -10.36 3.10
N ALA A 106 12.03 -11.23 3.00
CA ALA A 106 10.65 -10.85 2.74
C ALA A 106 10.15 -9.89 3.84
N ALA A 107 10.32 -10.25 5.12
CA ALA A 107 9.92 -9.39 6.24
C ALA A 107 10.57 -8.00 6.19
N ARG A 108 11.87 -7.91 5.87
CA ARG A 108 12.59 -6.63 5.71
C ARG A 108 11.99 -5.77 4.61
N ILE A 109 11.66 -6.36 3.45
CA ILE A 109 11.05 -5.61 2.32
C ILE A 109 9.70 -5.01 2.74
N PHE A 110 8.86 -5.75 3.46
CA PHE A 110 7.61 -5.21 3.98
C PHE A 110 7.83 -4.14 5.06
N GLU A 111 8.80 -4.34 5.94
CA GLU A 111 9.15 -3.33 6.95
C GLU A 111 9.55 -2.00 6.30
N GLU A 112 10.42 -2.05 5.29
CA GLU A 112 10.83 -0.90 4.48
C GLU A 112 9.64 -0.24 3.77
N ALA A 113 8.74 -1.04 3.17
CA ALA A 113 7.52 -0.52 2.57
C ALA A 113 6.65 0.25 3.57
N GLY A 114 6.47 -0.26 4.79
CA GLY A 114 5.72 0.44 5.83
C GLY A 114 6.41 1.73 6.30
N LYS A 115 7.76 1.77 6.33
CA LYS A 115 8.52 3.00 6.63
C LYS A 115 8.33 4.07 5.56
N GLU A 116 8.34 3.69 4.29
CA GLU A 116 8.10 4.61 3.16
C GLU A 116 6.69 5.20 3.21
N LEU A 117 5.68 4.35 3.45
CA LEU A 117 4.31 4.79 3.66
C LEU A 117 4.21 5.76 4.85
N GLY A 118 4.86 5.44 5.97
CA GLY A 118 4.92 6.33 7.13
C GLY A 118 5.58 7.68 6.82
N THR A 119 6.67 7.66 6.06
CA THR A 119 7.36 8.87 5.61
C THR A 119 6.45 9.74 4.75
N ALA A 120 5.69 9.15 3.82
CA ALA A 120 4.73 9.87 3.01
C ALA A 120 3.61 10.52 3.84
N ALA A 121 3.09 9.81 4.86
CA ALA A 121 2.09 10.38 5.77
C ALA A 121 2.65 11.54 6.60
N CYS A 122 3.86 11.38 7.14
CA CYS A 122 4.54 12.43 7.89
C CYS A 122 4.79 13.68 7.02
N ALA A 123 5.18 13.50 5.76
CA ALA A 123 5.38 14.59 4.82
C ALA A 123 4.09 15.39 4.56
N VAL A 124 2.96 14.68 4.40
CA VAL A 124 1.64 15.33 4.25
C VAL A 124 1.26 16.07 5.53
N ALA A 125 1.42 15.45 6.71
CA ALA A 125 1.06 16.06 7.97
C ALA A 125 1.85 17.35 8.27
N ARG A 126 3.17 17.35 7.98
CA ARG A 126 4.03 18.54 8.13
C ARG A 126 3.58 19.67 7.21
N ARG A 127 3.33 19.38 5.92
CA ARG A 127 2.89 20.38 4.94
C ARG A 127 1.50 20.94 5.21
N LEU A 128 0.67 20.20 5.94
CA LEU A 128 -0.65 20.64 6.38
C LEU A 128 -0.65 21.28 7.77
N GLU A 129 0.51 21.32 8.45
CA GLU A 129 0.67 21.84 9.80
C GLU A 129 -0.25 21.16 10.83
N ILE A 130 -0.35 19.83 10.75
CA ILE A 130 -1.24 19.02 11.61
C ILE A 130 -0.50 18.00 12.48
N CYS A 131 0.83 18.05 12.58
CA CYS A 131 1.60 17.04 13.32
C CYS A 131 1.18 16.88 14.79
N ASP A 132 0.80 17.99 15.45
CA ASP A 132 0.38 18.01 16.85
C ASP A 132 -1.13 17.79 17.04
N LYS A 133 -1.87 17.55 15.95
CA LYS A 133 -3.32 17.32 15.98
C LYS A 133 -3.65 15.82 16.01
N THR A 134 -4.85 15.51 16.49
CA THR A 134 -5.44 14.17 16.36
C THR A 134 -6.19 14.06 15.04
N PHE A 135 -5.87 13.06 14.23
CA PHE A 135 -6.54 12.84 12.95
C PHE A 135 -6.49 11.36 12.51
N PRO A 136 -7.46 10.90 11.72
CA PRO A 136 -7.43 9.56 11.16
C PRO A 136 -6.49 9.47 9.95
N VAL A 137 -5.73 8.38 9.86
CA VAL A 137 -5.01 7.95 8.66
C VAL A 137 -5.75 6.77 8.06
N ALA A 138 -6.66 7.05 7.12
CA ALA A 138 -7.43 6.03 6.43
C ALA A 138 -6.56 5.22 5.46
N LEU A 139 -6.52 3.90 5.60
CA LEU A 139 -5.75 2.98 4.75
C LEU A 139 -6.64 2.24 3.76
N ILE A 140 -6.26 2.26 2.48
CA ILE A 140 -7.00 1.61 1.39
C ILE A 140 -6.03 0.92 0.42
N GLY A 141 -6.36 -0.28 -0.04
CA GLY A 141 -5.59 -1.00 -1.05
C GLY A 141 -5.02 -2.34 -0.57
N SER A 142 -4.64 -3.20 -1.52
CA SER A 142 -4.29 -4.60 -1.27
C SER A 142 -3.03 -4.79 -0.44
N VAL A 143 -2.10 -3.84 -0.42
CA VAL A 143 -0.88 -3.91 0.42
C VAL A 143 -1.25 -4.02 1.90
N PHE A 144 -2.35 -3.38 2.31
CA PHE A 144 -2.83 -3.42 3.69
C PHE A 144 -3.60 -4.69 4.05
N ILE A 145 -3.68 -5.70 3.17
CA ILE A 145 -4.11 -7.05 3.55
C ILE A 145 -3.03 -7.69 4.43
N SER A 146 -1.75 -7.42 4.13
CA SER A 146 -0.56 -7.86 4.90
C SER A 146 -0.32 -7.00 6.15
N LYS A 147 -1.39 -6.72 6.92
CA LYS A 147 -1.38 -5.81 8.09
C LYS A 147 -0.23 -6.06 9.05
N LYS A 148 0.01 -7.33 9.39
CA LYS A 148 1.03 -7.74 10.35
C LYS A 148 2.46 -7.37 9.93
N LEU A 149 2.70 -7.23 8.63
CA LEU A 149 4.03 -6.93 8.08
C LEU A 149 4.24 -5.43 7.85
N ILE A 150 3.18 -4.69 7.48
CA ILE A 150 3.25 -3.27 7.12
C ILE A 150 2.96 -2.34 8.30
N LEU A 151 1.91 -2.63 9.09
CA LEU A 151 1.42 -1.69 10.10
C LEU A 151 2.46 -1.38 11.20
N PRO A 152 3.26 -2.32 11.72
CA PRO A 152 4.20 -2.01 12.79
C PRO A 152 5.20 -0.90 12.44
N SER A 153 5.77 -0.93 11.23
CA SER A 153 6.73 0.10 10.81
C SER A 153 6.05 1.40 10.41
N LEU A 154 4.87 1.34 9.77
CA LEU A 154 4.04 2.50 9.46
C LEU A 154 3.64 3.26 10.75
N GLU A 155 3.09 2.55 11.73
CA GLU A 155 2.64 3.12 13.01
C GLU A 155 3.80 3.66 13.83
N SER A 156 4.97 3.00 13.79
CA SER A 156 6.18 3.50 14.43
C SER A 156 6.60 4.87 13.85
N MET A 157 6.61 5.01 12.52
CA MET A 157 6.91 6.29 11.86
C MET A 157 5.89 7.37 12.21
N LEU A 158 4.59 7.03 12.18
CA LEU A 158 3.52 7.94 12.55
C LEU A 158 3.63 8.40 14.01
N LYS A 159 3.89 7.48 14.94
CA LYS A 159 4.01 7.81 16.38
C LYS A 159 5.17 8.78 16.66
N GLN A 160 6.25 8.71 15.88
CA GLN A 160 7.40 9.60 16.03
C GLN A 160 7.13 11.02 15.51
N CYS A 161 6.41 11.17 14.40
CA CYS A 161 6.20 12.48 13.77
C CYS A 161 4.85 13.11 14.11
N THR A 162 3.83 12.29 14.32
CA THR A 162 2.42 12.67 14.47
C THR A 162 1.75 11.79 15.54
N PRO A 163 2.05 11.99 16.83
CA PRO A 163 1.58 11.08 17.90
C PRO A 163 0.05 10.96 18.01
N GLY A 164 -0.70 11.96 17.53
CA GLY A 164 -2.17 11.95 17.47
C GLY A 164 -2.76 11.25 16.24
N ALA A 165 -1.94 10.77 15.30
CA ALA A 165 -2.41 10.06 14.11
C ALA A 165 -2.91 8.66 14.48
N ASN A 166 -4.14 8.34 14.09
CA ASN A 166 -4.75 7.03 14.31
C ASN A 166 -4.99 6.32 12.99
N VAL A 167 -4.39 5.14 12.81
CA VAL A 167 -4.61 4.31 11.63
C VAL A 167 -6.02 3.74 11.65
N VAL A 168 -6.77 3.92 10.56
CA VAL A 168 -8.15 3.40 10.43
C VAL A 168 -8.36 2.72 9.08
N PHE A 169 -9.22 1.72 9.06
CA PHE A 169 -9.75 1.13 7.83
C PHE A 169 -11.15 1.71 7.59
N PRO A 170 -11.43 2.33 6.43
CA PRO A 170 -12.75 2.85 6.12
C PRO A 170 -13.83 1.78 6.20
N SER A 171 -14.98 2.12 6.80
CA SER A 171 -16.18 1.26 6.87
C SER A 171 -16.98 1.25 5.55
N ILE A 172 -16.76 2.25 4.70
CA ILE A 172 -17.39 2.37 3.38
C ILE A 172 -16.35 2.41 2.26
N PRO A 173 -16.69 1.89 1.06
CA PRO A 173 -15.79 1.88 -0.07
C PRO A 173 -15.61 3.27 -0.70
N PRO A 174 -14.52 3.49 -1.47
CA PRO A 174 -14.20 4.78 -2.08
C PRO A 174 -15.32 5.38 -2.94
N VAL A 175 -16.09 4.54 -3.65
CA VAL A 175 -17.22 4.96 -4.48
C VAL A 175 -18.31 5.66 -3.66
N ALA A 176 -18.53 5.23 -2.42
CA ALA A 176 -19.48 5.88 -1.51
C ALA A 176 -18.95 7.25 -1.05
N GLY A 177 -17.64 7.36 -0.82
CA GLY A 177 -16.99 8.65 -0.55
C GLY A 177 -17.16 9.64 -1.70
N ALA A 178 -17.03 9.19 -2.95
CA ALA A 178 -17.27 10.03 -4.14
C ALA A 178 -18.72 10.55 -4.19
N LEU A 179 -19.70 9.70 -3.85
CA LEU A 179 -21.10 10.11 -3.77
C LEU A 179 -21.34 11.15 -2.66
N LEU A 180 -20.73 10.98 -1.48
CA LEU A 180 -20.80 11.97 -0.40
C LEU A 180 -20.18 13.32 -0.81
N LEU A 181 -19.08 13.31 -1.57
CA LEU A 181 -18.49 14.53 -2.13
C LEU A 181 -19.41 15.20 -3.16
N ALA A 182 -20.09 14.43 -4.00
CA ALA A 182 -21.07 14.96 -4.97
C ALA A 182 -22.26 15.61 -4.24
N VAL A 183 -22.78 14.97 -3.21
CA VAL A 183 -23.87 15.50 -2.38
C VAL A 183 -23.46 16.80 -1.70
N ARG A 184 -22.26 16.82 -1.11
CA ARG A 184 -21.72 18.03 -0.47
C ARG A 184 -21.59 19.17 -1.47
N SER A 185 -21.13 18.88 -2.69
CA SER A 185 -20.98 19.86 -3.77
C SER A 185 -22.33 20.38 -4.28
N ALA A 186 -23.39 19.56 -4.20
CA ALA A 186 -24.75 19.95 -4.55
C ALA A 186 -25.47 20.75 -3.43
N GLY A 187 -24.82 21.00 -2.29
CA GLY A 187 -25.46 21.65 -1.14
C GLY A 187 -26.46 20.77 -0.40
N LEU A 188 -26.46 19.46 -0.66
CA LEU A 188 -27.46 18.51 -0.17
C LEU A 188 -27.00 17.76 1.11
N TRP A 189 -25.92 18.20 1.77
CA TRP A 189 -25.36 17.50 2.94
C TRP A 189 -26.40 17.28 4.06
N GLN A 190 -27.24 18.27 4.33
CA GLN A 190 -28.28 18.19 5.37
C GLN A 190 -29.39 17.17 5.03
N SER A 191 -29.48 16.74 3.77
CA SER A 191 -30.47 15.75 3.32
C SER A 191 -30.00 14.30 3.50
N ILE A 192 -28.75 14.07 3.91
CA ILE A 192 -28.19 12.74 4.12
C ILE A 192 -28.22 12.34 5.60
N ASP A 193 -28.84 11.20 5.86
CA ASP A 193 -28.64 10.41 7.06
C ASP A 193 -27.47 9.45 6.82
N LEU A 194 -26.31 9.74 7.44
CA LEU A 194 -25.08 8.96 7.26
C LEU A 194 -25.24 7.50 7.69
N SER A 195 -26.00 7.22 8.75
CA SER A 195 -26.22 5.85 9.21
C SER A 195 -27.00 5.03 8.17
N LYS A 196 -28.07 5.61 7.62
CA LYS A 196 -28.84 4.97 6.54
C LYS A 196 -28.03 4.86 5.25
N PHE A 197 -27.18 5.83 4.97
CA PHE A 197 -26.31 5.83 3.79
C PHE A 197 -25.32 4.66 3.84
N GLU A 198 -24.61 4.50 4.96
CA GLU A 198 -23.66 3.39 5.15
C GLU A 198 -24.36 2.03 5.03
N GLN A 199 -25.52 1.86 5.67
CA GLN A 199 -26.31 0.62 5.55
C GLN A 199 -26.70 0.30 4.09
N LYS A 200 -27.17 1.30 3.34
CA LYS A 200 -27.56 1.11 1.93
C LYS A 200 -26.36 0.79 1.03
N VAL A 201 -25.24 1.45 1.23
CA VAL A 201 -24.00 1.20 0.47
C VAL A 201 -23.54 -0.25 0.69
N ASN A 202 -23.53 -0.71 1.94
CA ASN A 202 -23.14 -2.08 2.27
C ASN A 202 -24.10 -3.11 1.66
N LEU A 203 -25.42 -2.84 1.65
CA LEU A 203 -26.41 -3.72 1.02
C LEU A 203 -26.26 -3.82 -0.50
N LEU A 204 -25.80 -2.77 -1.18
CA LEU A 204 -25.67 -2.73 -2.64
C LEU A 204 -24.39 -3.39 -3.15
N LEU A 205 -23.34 -3.43 -2.34
CA LEU A 205 -22.01 -3.92 -2.74
C LEU A 205 -21.70 -5.35 -2.28
N HIS A 206 -22.57 -5.93 -1.45
CA HIS A 206 -22.52 -7.34 -1.04
C HIS A 206 -23.59 -8.20 -1.76
N LYS A 207 -24.05 -7.77 -2.93
CA LYS A 207 -24.80 -8.60 -3.91
C LYS A 207 -23.86 -9.10 -4.98
#